data_AF-A0A0G0H3M4-F1
#
_entry.id   AF-A0A0G0H3M4-F1
#
_cell.length_a   1.000
_cell.length_b   1.000
_cell.length_c   1.000
_cell.angle_alpha   90.00
_cell.angle_beta   90.00
_cell.angle_gamma   90.00
#
_symmetry.space_group_name_H-M   'P 1'
#
loop_
_entity.id
_entity.type
_entity.pdbx_description
1 polymer ?
#
loop_
_entity_poly.entity_id
_entity_poly.type
_entity_poly.pdbx_seq_one_letter_code
_entity_poly.pdbx_strand_id
1 'polypeptide(L)'
;MQFKVPQFLDIEDKIFGPFTFKEFVYLTGGAGLCFILYKLLGLFLGAIPILAVAGLAIALARYKPNNKPLLNMIEAGFNYLIQSKLYIWKRRKASAGKQGKVNNENKTANKDVVANREMVRLSGNKLRDLAWSLDVLDLSKHMENK
;
A
#
# COMPACT_ATOMS: atom_id res chain seq x y z
N MET A 1 27.07 14.99 -14.58
CA MET A 1 27.05 15.59 -13.23
C MET A 1 26.12 14.75 -12.37
N GLN A 2 26.59 14.18 -11.26
CA GLN A 2 25.76 13.41 -10.33
C GLN A 2 25.20 14.38 -9.27
N PHE A 3 23.89 14.57 -9.24
CA PHE A 3 23.24 15.39 -8.21
C PHE A 3 22.95 14.53 -6.98
N LYS A 4 23.35 15.02 -5.80
CA LYS A 4 22.92 14.39 -4.54
C LYS A 4 21.45 14.72 -4.33
N VAL A 5 20.61 13.69 -4.29
CA VAL A 5 19.19 13.87 -4.00
C VAL A 5 19.04 14.14 -2.50
N PRO A 6 18.42 15.26 -2.08
CA PRO A 6 18.15 15.51 -0.67
C PRO A 6 17.16 14.48 -0.14
N GLN A 7 17.46 13.91 1.03
CA GLN A 7 16.69 12.83 1.66
C GLN A 7 15.36 13.31 2.29
N PHE A 8 15.09 14.61 2.29
CA PHE A 8 13.95 15.22 2.99
C PHE A 8 12.77 15.60 2.08
N LEU A 9 12.70 15.07 0.85
CA LEU A 9 11.57 15.38 -0.04
C LEU A 9 10.22 14.84 0.46
N ASP A 10 10.25 13.76 1.27
CA ASP A 10 9.04 13.07 1.73
C ASP A 10 8.46 13.64 3.04
N ILE A 11 9.12 14.62 3.66
CA ILE A 11 8.65 15.26 4.90
C ILE A 11 7.83 16.48 4.50
N GLU A 12 6.57 16.54 4.92
CA GLU A 12 5.75 17.73 4.71
C GLU A 12 6.35 18.95 5.39
N ASP A 13 6.34 20.08 4.67
CA ASP A 13 6.81 21.35 5.19
C ASP A 13 5.92 21.82 6.35
N LYS A 14 6.58 22.20 7.44
CA LYS A 14 5.94 22.82 8.60
C LYS A 14 5.81 24.31 8.37
N ILE A 15 4.71 24.70 7.75
CA ILE A 15 4.43 26.10 7.40
C ILE A 15 4.06 26.92 8.64
N PHE A 16 3.39 26.31 9.62
CA PHE A 16 2.88 26.99 10.81
C PHE A 16 3.56 26.47 12.07
N GLY A 17 4.80 26.92 12.31
CA GLY A 17 5.57 26.56 13.49
C GLY A 17 5.78 25.04 13.59
N PRO A 18 5.19 24.34 14.57
CA PRO A 18 5.32 22.88 14.68
C PRO A 18 4.41 22.08 13.74
N PHE A 19 3.41 22.71 13.11
CA PHE A 19 2.35 22.03 12.35
C PHE A 19 2.60 22.04 10.84
N THR A 20 2.26 20.93 10.18
CA THR A 20 2.16 20.90 8.71
C THR A 20 0.87 21.60 8.26
N PHE A 21 0.78 21.94 6.98
CA PHE A 21 -0.43 22.57 6.41
C PHE A 21 -1.70 21.74 6.69
N LYS A 22 -1.61 20.41 6.58
CA LYS A 22 -2.74 19.50 6.82
C LYS A 22 -3.17 19.52 8.28
N GLU A 23 -2.22 19.47 9.20
CA GLU A 23 -2.47 19.52 10.64
C GLU A 23 -3.13 20.85 11.04
N PHE A 24 -2.69 21.97 10.44
CA PHE A 24 -3.32 23.28 10.62
C PHE A 24 -4.77 23.33 10.10
N VAL A 25 -5.03 22.75 8.92
CA VAL A 25 -6.40 22.67 8.37
C VAL A 25 -7.32 21.85 9.26
N TYR A 26 -6.85 20.74 9.83
CA TYR A 26 -7.65 19.93 10.76
C TYR A 26 -7.99 20.68 12.05
N LEU A 27 -7.01 21.39 12.63
CA LEU A 27 -7.24 22.17 13.84
C LEU A 27 -8.18 23.35 13.59
N THR A 28 -7.97 24.09 12.50
CA THR A 28 -8.81 25.25 12.15
C THR A 28 -10.23 24.82 11.77
N GLY A 29 -10.35 23.75 10.97
CA GLY A 29 -11.64 23.16 10.61
C GLY A 29 -12.38 22.60 11.82
N GLY A 30 -11.68 21.89 12.72
CA GLY A 30 -12.23 21.37 13.96
C GLY A 30 -12.68 22.48 14.93
N ALA A 31 -11.88 23.54 15.08
CA ALA A 31 -12.23 24.72 15.86
C ALA A 31 -13.44 25.46 15.27
N GLY A 32 -13.52 25.61 13.96
CA GLY A 32 -14.68 26.17 13.27
C GLY A 32 -15.94 25.35 13.50
N LEU A 33 -15.84 24.02 13.41
CA LEU A 33 -16.98 23.11 13.64
C LEU A 33 -17.43 23.12 15.11
N CYS A 34 -16.49 23.18 16.04
CA CYS A 34 -16.75 23.38 17.46
C CYS A 34 -17.50 24.71 17.72
N PHE A 35 -17.08 25.80 17.09
CA PHE A 35 -17.75 27.10 17.20
C PHE A 35 -19.19 27.06 16.66
N ILE A 36 -19.41 26.39 15.53
CA ILE A 36 -20.76 26.20 14.96
C ILE A 36 -21.64 25.40 15.94
N LEU A 37 -21.12 24.31 16.50
CA LEU A 37 -21.83 23.50 17.50
C LEU A 37 -22.18 24.31 18.75
N TYR A 38 -21.24 25.11 19.24
CA TYR A 38 -21.46 26.01 20.36
C TYR A 38 -22.57 27.02 20.08
N LYS A 39 -22.56 27.63 18.89
CA LYS A 39 -23.58 28.60 18.48
C LYS A 39 -24.95 27.96 18.29
N LEU A 40 -25.01 26.69 17.88
CA LEU A 40 -26.27 25.98 17.60
C LEU A 40 -26.92 25.38 18.85
N LEU A 41 -26.16 24.71 19.71
CA LEU A 41 -26.66 23.96 20.88
C LEU A 41 -26.42 24.66 22.21
N GLY A 42 -25.60 25.72 22.24
CA GLY A 42 -25.13 26.34 23.49
C GLY A 42 -24.14 25.44 24.25
N LEU A 43 -23.63 25.95 25.38
CA LEU A 43 -22.58 25.28 26.15
C LEU A 43 -23.07 23.99 26.84
N PHE A 44 -24.30 23.96 27.36
CA PHE A 44 -24.82 22.83 28.14
C PHE A 44 -25.11 21.58 27.30
N LEU A 45 -25.87 21.72 26.21
CA LEU A 45 -26.14 20.60 25.29
C LEU A 45 -24.96 20.34 24.35
N GLY A 46 -24.20 21.39 24.01
CA GLY A 46 -23.10 21.32 23.06
C GLY A 46 -21.80 20.77 23.66
N ALA A 47 -21.62 20.74 24.98
CA ALA A 47 -20.34 20.33 25.59
C ALA A 47 -19.85 18.94 25.14
N ILE A 48 -20.74 17.94 25.11
CA ILE A 48 -20.41 16.58 24.71
C ILE A 48 -19.96 16.51 23.24
N PRO A 49 -20.75 16.97 22.25
CA PRO A 49 -20.34 16.93 20.85
C PRO A 49 -19.14 17.83 20.57
N ILE A 50 -19.01 18.97 21.25
CA ILE A 50 -17.84 19.85 21.15
C ILE A 50 -16.58 19.12 21.61
N LEU A 51 -16.61 18.47 22.76
CA LEU A 51 -15.47 17.73 23.29
C LEU A 51 -15.07 16.58 22.35
N ALA A 52 -16.07 15.86 21.82
CA ALA A 52 -15.83 14.79 20.85
C ALA A 52 -15.15 15.30 19.58
N VAL A 53 -15.65 16.39 19.00
CA VAL A 53 -15.08 17.01 17.79
C VAL A 53 -13.69 17.58 18.06
N ALA A 54 -13.50 18.27 19.19
CA ALA A 54 -12.21 18.83 19.57
C ALA A 54 -11.16 17.73 19.77
N GLY A 55 -11.52 16.65 20.48
CA GLY A 55 -10.65 15.49 20.67
C GLY A 55 -10.28 14.83 19.34
N LEU A 56 -11.25 14.69 18.44
CA LEU A 56 -11.04 14.11 17.11
C LEU A 56 -10.12 15.00 16.26
N ALA A 57 -10.31 16.32 16.26
CA ALA A 57 -9.46 17.26 15.52
C ALA A 57 -8.00 17.22 15.98
N ILE A 58 -7.77 17.17 17.29
CA ILE A 58 -6.43 17.03 17.87
C ILE A 58 -5.81 15.67 17.50
N ALA A 59 -6.61 14.60 17.55
CA ALA A 59 -6.16 13.27 17.16
C ALA A 59 -5.74 13.24 15.68
N LEU A 60 -6.51 13.82 14.75
CA LEU A 60 -6.10 13.92 13.35
C LEU A 60 -4.82 14.72 13.15
N ALA A 61 -4.63 15.79 13.91
CA ALA A 61 -3.48 16.66 13.78
C ALA A 61 -2.18 16.03 14.32
N ARG A 62 -2.24 15.25 15.42
CA ARG A 62 -1.00 14.84 16.11
C ARG A 62 -0.81 13.34 16.27
N TYR A 63 -1.89 12.55 16.24
CA TYR A 63 -1.83 11.13 16.51
C TYR A 63 -1.50 10.34 15.23
N LYS A 64 -0.45 9.52 15.30
CA LYS A 64 0.08 8.74 14.18
C LYS A 64 0.19 7.27 14.56
N PRO A 65 -0.89 6.48 14.45
CA PRO A 65 -0.84 5.06 14.77
C PRO A 65 0.04 4.33 13.76
N ASN A 66 0.99 3.54 14.27
CA ASN A 66 1.91 2.74 13.46
C ASN A 66 2.68 3.56 12.39
N ASN A 67 3.16 4.76 12.76
CA ASN A 67 3.87 5.69 11.88
C ASN A 67 3.08 6.16 10.64
N LYS A 68 1.75 6.01 10.64
CA LYS A 68 0.88 6.51 9.57
C LYS A 68 -0.03 7.63 10.09
N PRO A 69 -0.39 8.60 9.24
CA PRO A 69 -1.42 9.58 9.58
C PRO A 69 -2.72 8.89 9.96
N LEU A 70 -3.37 9.34 11.05
CA LEU A 70 -4.65 8.79 11.49
C LEU A 70 -5.74 8.88 10.40
N LEU A 71 -5.66 9.86 9.49
CA LEU A 71 -6.54 9.97 8.33
C LEU A 71 -6.56 8.69 7.49
N ASN A 72 -5.40 8.11 7.19
CA ASN A 72 -5.30 6.89 6.39
C ASN A 72 -5.94 5.70 7.11
N MET A 73 -5.91 5.70 8.44
CA MET A 73 -6.54 4.66 9.25
C MET A 73 -8.05 4.79 9.24
N ILE A 74 -8.58 6.01 9.37
CA ILE A 74 -10.02 6.29 9.24
C ILE A 74 -10.49 5.89 7.85
N GLU A 75 -9.77 6.31 6.80
CA GLU A 75 -10.11 5.99 5.42
C GLU A 75 -10.14 4.47 5.18
N ALA A 76 -9.12 3.75 5.65
CA ALA A 76 -9.07 2.30 5.55
C ALA A 76 -10.21 1.63 6.35
N GLY A 77 -10.53 2.14 7.54
CA GLY A 77 -11.64 1.66 8.35
C GLY A 77 -12.99 1.89 7.68
N PHE A 78 -13.21 3.07 7.12
CA PHE A 78 -14.42 3.43 6.37
C PHE A 78 -14.57 2.56 5.12
N ASN A 79 -13.50 2.42 4.32
CA ASN A 79 -13.46 1.53 3.17
C ASN A 79 -13.74 0.08 3.59
N TYR A 80 -13.19 -0.40 4.70
CA TYR A 80 -13.44 -1.76 5.18
C TYR A 80 -14.90 -2.03 5.59
N LEU A 81 -15.59 -1.02 6.12
CA LEU A 81 -17.00 -1.11 6.51
C LEU A 81 -17.93 -1.14 5.29
N ILE A 82 -17.62 -0.35 4.26
CA ILE A 82 -18.46 -0.22 3.05
C ILE A 82 -18.15 -1.28 2.01
N GLN A 83 -16.89 -1.73 1.94
CA GLN A 83 -16.47 -2.69 0.93
C GLN A 83 -17.13 -4.05 1.15
N SER A 84 -17.68 -4.61 0.07
CA SER A 84 -18.21 -5.96 0.08
C SER A 84 -17.10 -6.97 0.39
N LYS A 85 -17.35 -7.83 1.38
CA LYS A 85 -16.39 -8.86 1.85
C LYS A 85 -16.41 -10.10 0.97
N LEU A 86 -16.42 -9.91 -0.35
CA LEU A 86 -16.45 -11.01 -1.30
C LEU A 86 -15.04 -11.47 -1.61
N TYR A 87 -14.54 -12.40 -0.80
CA TYR A 87 -13.23 -13.01 -0.98
C TYR A 87 -13.30 -14.13 -2.03
N ILE A 88 -13.29 -13.78 -3.31
CA ILE A 88 -13.15 -14.78 -4.38
C ILE A 88 -11.68 -15.03 -4.62
N TRP A 89 -11.27 -16.30 -4.51
CA TRP A 89 -9.96 -16.71 -4.98
C TRP A 89 -9.91 -16.62 -6.51
N LYS A 90 -9.32 -15.55 -7.01
CA LYS A 90 -9.05 -15.39 -8.44
C LYS A 90 -7.64 -15.88 -8.71
N ARG A 91 -7.53 -17.07 -9.31
CA ARG A 91 -6.26 -17.59 -9.83
C ARG A 91 -5.71 -16.53 -10.79
N ARG A 92 -4.71 -15.75 -10.36
CA ARG A 92 -4.09 -14.72 -11.21
C ARG A 92 -3.46 -15.45 -12.39
N LYS A 93 -4.15 -15.48 -13.53
CA LYS A 93 -3.47 -15.72 -14.80
C LYS A 93 -2.44 -14.61 -14.89
N ALA A 94 -1.17 -14.97 -15.04
CA ALA A 94 -0.09 -14.02 -15.22
C ALA A 94 -0.30 -13.32 -16.57
N SER A 95 -1.22 -12.37 -16.61
CA SER A 95 -1.37 -11.42 -17.70
C SER A 95 -0.19 -10.48 -17.57
N ALA A 96 0.87 -10.78 -18.31
CA ALA A 96 1.89 -9.79 -18.61
C ALA A 96 1.18 -8.54 -19.17
N GLY A 97 1.31 -7.41 -18.49
CA GLY A 97 0.82 -6.12 -18.97
C GLY A 97 -0.64 -5.82 -18.64
N LYS A 98 -0.86 -5.28 -17.43
CA LYS A 98 -1.71 -4.12 -17.13
C LYS A 98 -1.75 -3.96 -15.61
N GLN A 99 -0.59 -3.61 -15.04
CA GLN A 99 -0.58 -2.92 -13.75
C GLN A 99 -1.00 -1.46 -14.02
N GLY A 100 -1.83 -0.95 -13.12
CA GLY A 100 -2.56 0.30 -13.28
C GLY A 100 -1.67 1.49 -13.61
N LYS A 101 -2.32 2.50 -14.20
CA LYS A 101 -1.82 3.87 -14.24
C LYS A 101 -1.62 4.35 -12.79
N VAL A 102 -0.42 4.13 -12.26
CA VAL A 102 0.18 5.03 -11.28
C VAL A 102 0.99 5.99 -12.13
N ASN A 103 0.55 7.25 -12.13
CA ASN A 103 1.22 8.35 -12.79
C ASN A 103 2.67 8.42 -12.29
N ASN A 104 3.61 8.46 -13.24
CA ASN A 104 4.78 9.35 -13.32
C ASN A 104 5.62 9.52 -12.03
N GLU A 105 6.93 9.30 -11.98
CA GLU A 105 8.02 9.39 -12.96
C GLU A 105 9.18 8.54 -12.40
N ASN A 106 9.97 7.88 -13.25
CA ASN A 106 11.24 7.14 -13.00
C ASN A 106 11.26 5.83 -13.79
N LYS A 107 11.22 5.95 -15.12
CA LYS A 107 11.37 4.85 -16.08
C LYS A 107 12.60 5.09 -16.95
N THR A 108 13.80 5.03 -16.39
CA THR A 108 15.04 4.80 -17.16
C THR A 108 16.20 4.55 -16.19
N ALA A 109 16.47 3.28 -15.86
CA ALA A 109 17.79 2.86 -15.34
C ALA A 109 17.90 1.35 -15.09
N ASN A 110 16.80 0.61 -14.94
CA ASN A 110 16.89 -0.79 -14.48
C ASN A 110 16.07 -1.77 -15.34
N LYS A 111 16.29 -1.72 -16.65
CA LYS A 111 15.66 -2.64 -17.60
C LYS A 111 16.58 -3.76 -18.08
N ASP A 112 17.88 -3.66 -17.79
CA ASP A 112 18.89 -4.53 -18.41
C ASP A 112 19.34 -5.69 -17.51
N VAL A 113 19.05 -5.65 -16.20
CA VAL A 113 19.53 -6.68 -15.25
C VAL A 113 18.50 -7.80 -15.01
N VAL A 114 17.21 -7.57 -15.29
CA VAL A 114 16.13 -8.53 -14.96
C VAL A 114 15.80 -9.47 -16.13
N ALA A 115 16.27 -9.17 -17.34
CA ALA A 115 16.00 -10.01 -18.53
C ALA A 115 16.74 -11.36 -18.53
N ASN A 116 17.79 -11.53 -17.71
CA ASN A 116 18.58 -12.76 -17.68
C ASN A 116 18.09 -13.81 -16.64
N ARG A 117 16.96 -13.55 -15.97
CA ARG A 117 16.28 -14.54 -15.12
C ARG A 117 14.95 -15.00 -15.71
N GLU A 118 14.84 -14.97 -17.03
CA GLU A 118 13.80 -15.73 -17.72
C GLU A 118 14.07 -17.22 -17.47
N MET A 119 13.48 -17.71 -16.39
CA MET A 119 13.06 -19.10 -16.15
C MET A 119 13.16 -19.92 -17.43
N VAL A 120 14.18 -20.79 -17.51
CA VAL A 120 14.30 -21.82 -18.55
C VAL A 120 13.05 -22.68 -18.46
N ARG A 121 12.02 -22.31 -19.21
CA ARG A 121 10.81 -23.09 -19.37
C ARG A 121 11.22 -24.26 -20.26
N LEU A 122 11.57 -25.37 -19.62
CA LEU A 122 11.73 -26.64 -20.32
C LEU A 122 10.41 -26.91 -21.06
N SER A 123 10.46 -26.82 -22.39
CA SER A 123 9.33 -27.17 -23.26
C SER A 123 8.85 -28.57 -22.88
N GLY A 124 7.53 -28.80 -22.88
CA GLY A 124 6.93 -30.07 -22.41
C GLY A 124 7.55 -31.30 -23.07
N ASN A 125 8.05 -31.16 -24.30
CA ASN A 125 8.82 -32.19 -25.02
C ASN A 125 10.12 -32.57 -24.30
N LYS A 126 10.89 -31.60 -23.77
CA LYS A 126 12.15 -31.86 -23.07
C LYS A 126 11.94 -32.56 -21.72
N LEU A 127 10.87 -32.25 -20.99
CA LEU A 127 10.53 -32.99 -19.76
C LEU A 127 10.16 -34.44 -20.07
N ARG A 128 9.45 -34.68 -21.18
CA ARG A 128 9.04 -36.01 -21.60
C ARG A 128 10.23 -36.86 -22.04
N ASP A 129 11.18 -36.27 -22.77
CA ASP A 129 12.42 -36.95 -23.16
C ASP A 129 13.29 -37.28 -21.93
N LEU A 130 13.34 -36.38 -20.94
CA LEU A 130 14.07 -36.62 -19.70
C LEU A 130 13.43 -37.76 -18.89
N ALA A 131 12.11 -37.75 -18.74
CA ALA A 131 11.37 -38.79 -18.04
C ALA A 131 11.56 -40.16 -18.71
N TRP A 132 11.51 -40.20 -20.05
CA TRP A 132 11.75 -41.43 -20.81
C TRP A 132 13.19 -41.93 -20.66
N SER A 133 14.19 -41.03 -20.72
CA SER A 133 15.59 -41.42 -20.52
C SER A 133 15.85 -42.00 -19.13
N LEU A 134 15.19 -41.46 -18.11
CA LEU A 134 15.33 -41.91 -16.72
C LEU A 134 14.72 -43.31 -16.52
N ASP A 135 13.54 -43.55 -17.11
CA ASP A 135 12.83 -44.83 -17.06
C ASP A 135 13.62 -45.94 -17.77
N VAL A 136 14.21 -45.63 -18.93
CA VAL A 136 15.09 -46.55 -19.67
C VAL A 136 16.37 -46.88 -18.89
N LEU A 137 16.97 -45.89 -18.23
CA LEU A 137 18.13 -46.10 -17.36
C LEU A 137 17.80 -47.01 -16.17
N ASP A 138 16.63 -46.86 -15.55
CA ASP A 138 16.21 -47.71 -14.43
C ASP A 138 16.02 -49.17 -14.87
N LEU A 139 15.40 -49.39 -16.04
CA LEU A 139 15.26 -50.72 -16.66
C LEU A 139 16.61 -51.37 -16.97
N SER A 140 17.58 -50.62 -17.49
CA SER A 140 18.93 -51.15 -17.74
C SER A 140 19.66 -51.57 -16.46
N LYS A 141 19.51 -50.79 -15.39
CA LYS A 141 20.14 -51.05 -14.08
C LYS A 141 19.61 -52.32 -13.42
N HIS A 142 18.36 -52.69 -13.69
CA HIS A 142 17.77 -53.94 -13.22
C HIS A 142 18.19 -55.17 -14.04
N MET A 143 18.60 -54.99 -15.29
CA MET A 143 19.14 -56.08 -16.12
C MET A 143 20.62 -56.38 -15.84
N GLU A 144 21.39 -55.41 -15.35
CA GLU A 144 22.81 -55.58 -15.02
C GLU A 144 23.05 -56.24 -13.64
N ASN A 145 22.03 -56.32 -12.78
CA ASN A 145 22.10 -56.90 -11.44
C ASN A 145 21.52 -58.34 -11.33
N LYS A 146 21.51 -59.09 -12.44
CA LYS A 146 21.14 -60.52 -12.48
C LYS A 146 22.23 -61.32 -13.16
#